data_AF-A0A928IA91-F1
#
_entry.id   AF-A0A928IA91-F1
#
_cell.length_a   1.000
_cell.length_b   1.000
_cell.length_c   1.000
_cell.angle_alpha   90.00
_cell.angle_beta   90.00
_cell.angle_gamma   90.00
#
_symmetry.space_group_name_H-M   'P 1'
#
loop_
_entity.id
_entity.type
_entity.pdbx_description
1 polymer ?
#
loop_
_entity_poly.entity_id
_entity_poly.type
_entity_poly.pdbx_seq_one_letter_code
_entity_poly.pdbx_strand_id
1 'polypeptide(L)'
;MQTTEKEKVTLDALQKEIEDLRAEYEAKLAAIRDDKDEREKQADAQSAKFKQFLREQEAWLNEYVEVRLFKDNEKYKDDVYVAINGKNCVIRRGVWTRIRRKFALLLDQSEIQDLRTAELMEREAGRFADESRRRDV
;
A
#
# COMPACT_ATOMS: atom_id res chain seq x y z
N MET A 1 63.01 8.23 44.00
CA MET A 1 63.00 7.64 42.64
C MET A 1 62.01 6.48 42.46
N GLN A 2 61.21 6.08 43.47
CA GLN A 2 60.28 4.94 43.34
C GLN A 2 58.85 5.32 42.89
N THR A 3 58.54 6.62 42.79
CA THR A 3 57.21 7.11 42.41
C THR A 3 56.95 7.05 40.90
N THR A 4 58.00 7.27 40.09
CA THR A 4 57.90 7.32 38.62
C THR A 4 57.74 5.97 37.92
N GLU A 5 58.13 4.86 38.54
CA GLU A 5 57.89 3.51 37.97
C GLU A 5 56.47 3.03 38.23
N LYS A 6 55.91 3.28 39.43
CA LYS A 6 54.53 2.91 39.75
C LYS A 6 53.51 3.69 38.91
N GLU A 7 53.76 4.97 38.63
CA GLU A 7 52.92 5.81 37.75
C GLU A 7 52.98 5.38 36.27
N LYS A 8 54.15 4.93 35.78
CA LYS A 8 54.28 4.40 34.42
C LYS A 8 53.55 3.07 34.25
N VAL A 9 53.66 2.17 35.23
CA VAL A 9 52.93 0.89 35.23
C VAL A 9 51.42 1.11 35.24
N THR A 10 50.91 2.18 35.87
CA THR A 10 49.48 2.54 35.81
C THR A 10 49.05 3.19 34.51
N LEU A 11 49.91 3.96 33.84
CA LEU A 11 49.61 4.57 32.54
C LEU A 11 49.57 3.51 31.42
N ASP A 12 50.53 2.57 31.43
CA ASP A 12 50.58 1.48 30.45
C ASP A 12 49.39 0.52 30.62
N ALA A 13 48.96 0.24 31.86
CA ALA A 13 47.76 -0.53 32.14
C ALA A 13 46.49 0.17 31.63
N LEU A 14 46.39 1.50 31.83
CA LEU A 14 45.29 2.31 31.33
C LEU A 14 45.26 2.38 29.81
N GLN A 15 46.43 2.48 29.17
CA GLN A 15 46.56 2.45 27.70
C GLN A 15 46.08 1.13 27.12
N LYS A 16 46.44 0.01 27.75
CA LYS A 16 45.98 -1.33 27.36
C LYS A 16 44.46 -1.48 27.47
N GLU A 17 43.87 -0.99 28.57
CA GLU A 17 42.41 -1.00 28.76
C GLU A 17 41.68 -0.13 27.72
N ILE A 18 42.25 1.02 27.33
CA ILE A 18 41.73 1.87 26.26
C ILE A 18 41.81 1.16 24.89
N GLU A 19 42.89 0.43 24.61
CA GLU A 19 43.06 -0.33 23.36
C GLU A 19 42.07 -1.50 23.29
N ASP A 20 41.92 -2.26 24.37
CA ASP A 20 40.96 -3.35 24.46
C ASP A 20 39.52 -2.82 24.27
N LEU A 21 39.18 -1.70 24.92
CA LEU A 21 37.88 -1.04 24.76
C LEU A 21 37.66 -0.57 23.32
N ARG A 22 38.66 0.06 22.68
CA ARG A 22 38.58 0.49 21.27
C ARG A 22 38.36 -0.70 20.33
N ALA A 23 39.07 -1.80 20.54
CA ALA A 23 38.90 -3.01 19.74
C ALA A 23 37.48 -3.58 19.88
N GLU A 24 36.90 -3.57 21.08
CA GLU A 24 35.50 -3.96 21.29
C GLU A 24 34.51 -3.02 20.59
N TYR A 25 34.75 -1.70 20.64
CA TYR A 25 33.90 -0.73 19.96
C TYR A 25 33.98 -0.86 18.44
N GLU A 26 35.17 -1.05 17.87
CA GLU A 26 35.36 -1.29 16.43
C GLU A 26 34.64 -2.58 15.98
N ALA A 27 34.73 -3.65 16.78
CA ALA A 27 34.00 -4.88 16.51
C ALA A 27 32.47 -4.67 16.54
N LYS A 28 31.94 -3.91 17.51
CA LYS A 28 30.51 -3.56 17.58
C LYS A 28 30.07 -2.69 16.41
N LEU A 29 30.89 -1.73 15.98
CA LEU A 29 30.60 -0.88 14.82
C LEU A 29 30.63 -1.67 13.50
N ALA A 30 31.55 -2.62 13.36
CA ALA A 30 31.59 -3.53 12.22
C ALA A 30 30.31 -4.38 12.14
N ALA A 31 29.88 -4.98 13.26
CA ALA A 31 28.63 -5.75 13.31
C ALA A 31 27.39 -4.91 12.94
N ILE A 32 27.31 -3.66 13.44
CA ILE A 32 26.20 -2.75 13.09
C ILE A 32 26.23 -2.40 11.59
N ARG A 33 27.41 -2.23 11.00
CA ARG A 33 27.57 -1.95 9.58
C ARG A 33 27.13 -3.15 8.74
N ASP A 34 27.55 -4.35 9.10
CA ASP A 34 27.17 -5.58 8.41
C ASP A 34 25.65 -5.80 8.49
N ASP A 35 25.05 -5.66 9.68
CA ASP A 35 23.59 -5.70 9.88
C ASP A 35 22.86 -4.65 9.03
N LYS A 36 23.42 -3.43 8.94
CA LYS A 36 22.85 -2.35 8.14
C LYS A 36 22.93 -2.67 6.65
N ASP A 37 24.08 -3.14 6.17
CA ASP A 37 24.29 -3.53 4.78
C ASP A 37 23.36 -4.70 4.40
N GLU A 38 23.12 -5.65 5.31
CA GLU A 38 22.13 -6.72 5.12
C GLU A 38 20.69 -6.18 5.07
N ARG A 39 20.32 -5.27 5.96
CA ARG A 39 18.98 -4.62 5.95
C ARG A 39 18.77 -3.79 4.69
N GLU A 40 19.77 -3.08 4.22
CA GLU A 40 19.72 -2.32 2.96
C GLU A 40 19.55 -3.27 1.76
N LYS A 41 20.33 -4.36 1.69
CA LYS A 41 20.15 -5.41 0.66
C LYS A 41 18.74 -6.01 0.69
N GLN A 42 18.20 -6.27 1.89
CA GLN A 42 16.83 -6.79 2.05
C GLN A 42 15.79 -5.76 1.59
N ALA A 43 15.95 -4.49 1.95
CA ALA A 43 15.07 -3.41 1.54
C ALA A 43 15.11 -3.19 0.02
N ASP A 44 16.29 -3.24 -0.60
CA ASP A 44 16.47 -3.14 -2.05
C ASP A 44 15.83 -4.33 -2.76
N ALA A 45 16.03 -5.54 -2.24
CA ALA A 45 15.38 -6.75 -2.77
C ALA A 45 13.85 -6.67 -2.64
N GLN A 46 13.33 -6.17 -1.52
CA GLN A 46 11.90 -5.97 -1.32
C GLN A 46 11.34 -4.88 -2.25
N SER A 47 12.07 -3.77 -2.43
CA SER A 47 11.73 -2.70 -3.36
C SER A 47 11.70 -3.19 -4.81
N ALA A 48 12.69 -4.02 -5.21
CA ALA A 48 12.72 -4.65 -6.52
C ALA A 48 11.52 -5.58 -6.74
N LYS A 49 11.21 -6.44 -5.77
CA LYS A 49 10.01 -7.31 -5.80
C LYS A 49 8.73 -6.50 -5.91
N PHE A 50 8.61 -5.42 -5.14
CA PHE A 50 7.42 -4.55 -5.19
C PHE A 50 7.28 -3.84 -6.54
N LYS A 51 8.37 -3.33 -7.12
CA LYS A 51 8.36 -2.75 -8.47
C LYS A 51 7.93 -3.77 -9.52
N GLN A 52 8.38 -5.01 -9.41
CA GLN A 52 7.95 -6.08 -10.31
C GLN A 52 6.45 -6.36 -10.17
N PHE A 53 5.96 -6.50 -8.93
CA PHE A 53 4.54 -6.67 -8.64
C PHE A 53 3.69 -5.53 -9.25
N LEU A 54 4.11 -4.27 -9.11
CA LEU A 54 3.38 -3.14 -9.70
C LEU A 54 3.30 -3.23 -11.23
N ARG A 55 4.37 -3.69 -11.90
CA ARG A 55 4.37 -3.88 -13.36
C ARG A 55 3.43 -5.00 -13.78
N GLU A 56 3.43 -6.11 -13.05
CA GLU A 56 2.53 -7.25 -13.30
C GLU A 56 1.06 -6.84 -13.12
N GLN A 57 0.76 -6.10 -12.05
CA GLN A 57 -0.57 -5.55 -11.80
C GLN A 57 -0.99 -4.55 -12.88
N GLU A 58 -0.09 -3.66 -13.32
CA GLU A 58 -0.40 -2.73 -14.40
C GLU A 58 -0.65 -3.47 -15.73
N ALA A 59 0.11 -4.53 -16.01
CA ALA A 59 -0.12 -5.36 -17.19
C ALA A 59 -1.51 -6.01 -17.13
N TRP A 60 -1.84 -6.66 -16.02
CA TRP A 60 -3.14 -7.30 -15.79
C TRP A 60 -4.32 -6.32 -15.91
N LEU A 61 -4.17 -5.11 -15.35
CA LEU A 61 -5.19 -4.05 -15.43
C LEU A 61 -5.37 -3.48 -16.85
N ASN A 62 -4.35 -3.57 -17.70
CA ASN A 62 -4.40 -3.11 -19.08
C ASN A 62 -4.79 -4.19 -20.09
N GLU A 63 -4.93 -5.45 -19.68
CA GLU A 63 -5.50 -6.51 -20.50
C GLU A 63 -6.90 -6.14 -21.00
N TYR A 64 -7.24 -6.57 -22.21
CA TYR A 64 -8.56 -6.34 -22.77
C TYR A 64 -9.53 -7.45 -22.35
N VAL A 65 -10.71 -7.03 -21.91
CA VAL A 65 -11.84 -7.87 -21.54
C VAL A 65 -13.07 -7.43 -22.32
N GLU A 66 -14.00 -8.35 -22.55
CA GLU A 66 -15.27 -8.07 -23.23
C GLU A 66 -16.36 -7.85 -22.19
N VAL A 67 -17.06 -6.72 -22.32
CA VAL A 67 -18.16 -6.35 -21.42
C VAL A 67 -19.38 -5.99 -22.27
N ARG A 68 -20.56 -6.35 -21.78
CA ARG A 68 -21.83 -5.93 -22.36
C ARG A 68 -22.69 -5.27 -21.29
N LEU A 69 -22.88 -3.96 -21.43
CA LEU A 69 -23.74 -3.20 -20.55
C LEU A 69 -25.21 -3.35 -20.95
N PHE A 70 -26.08 -3.40 -19.95
CA PHE A 70 -27.53 -3.37 -20.17
C PHE A 70 -27.95 -2.06 -20.87
N LYS A 71 -28.91 -2.19 -21.79
CA LYS A 71 -29.51 -1.08 -22.54
C LYS A 71 -31.02 -1.16 -22.45
N ASP A 72 -31.67 -0.06 -22.11
CA ASP A 72 -33.11 0.13 -22.21
C ASP A 72 -33.44 1.32 -23.12
N ASN A 73 -34.74 1.64 -23.23
CA ASN A 73 -35.22 2.79 -24.02
C ASN A 73 -35.37 4.08 -23.18
N GLU A 74 -35.02 4.05 -21.90
CA GLU A 74 -35.24 5.14 -20.96
C GLU A 74 -33.93 5.60 -20.32
N LYS A 75 -33.59 5.04 -19.15
CA LYS A 75 -32.51 5.51 -18.27
C LYS A 75 -31.13 5.06 -18.73
N TYR A 76 -31.03 3.90 -19.38
CA TYR A 76 -29.81 3.25 -19.82
C TYR A 76 -29.70 3.18 -21.34
N LYS A 77 -30.17 4.22 -22.05
CA LYS A 77 -30.08 4.31 -23.51
C LYS A 77 -28.74 4.82 -24.03
N ASP A 78 -28.09 5.70 -23.26
CA ASP A 78 -26.89 6.43 -23.68
C ASP A 78 -25.60 5.70 -23.30
N ASP A 79 -24.52 5.99 -24.04
CA ASP A 79 -23.20 5.40 -23.82
C ASP A 79 -22.60 5.84 -22.48
N VAL A 80 -21.76 4.97 -21.89
CA VAL A 80 -21.12 5.24 -20.61
C VAL A 80 -19.70 5.76 -20.82
N TYR A 81 -19.44 6.97 -20.33
CA TYR A 81 -18.09 7.52 -20.26
C TYR A 81 -17.42 7.17 -18.94
N VAL A 82 -16.23 6.58 -19.00
CA VAL A 82 -15.45 6.17 -17.83
C VAL A 82 -14.06 6.78 -17.90
N ALA A 83 -13.57 7.33 -16.80
CA ALA A 83 -12.22 7.88 -16.70
C ALA A 83 -11.51 7.46 -15.40
N ILE A 84 -10.24 7.06 -15.51
CA ILE A 84 -9.37 6.67 -14.41
C ILE A 84 -8.01 7.32 -14.62
N ASN A 85 -7.56 8.16 -13.68
CA ASN A 85 -6.24 8.80 -13.70
C ASN A 85 -5.89 9.41 -15.07
N GLY A 86 -6.83 10.16 -15.67
CA GLY A 86 -6.66 10.81 -16.97
C GLY A 86 -6.79 9.90 -18.20
N LYS A 87 -6.95 8.59 -18.03
CA LYS A 87 -7.25 7.65 -19.13
C LYS A 87 -8.76 7.43 -19.20
N ASN A 88 -9.35 7.58 -20.37
CA ASN A 88 -10.80 7.46 -20.55
C ASN A 88 -11.19 6.39 -21.59
N CYS A 89 -12.46 6.00 -21.56
CA CYS A 89 -13.09 5.09 -22.51
C CYS A 89 -14.59 5.38 -22.57
N VAL A 90 -15.18 5.28 -23.76
CA VAL A 90 -16.63 5.31 -23.96
C VAL A 90 -17.10 3.90 -24.27
N ILE A 91 -18.09 3.41 -23.53
CA ILE A 91 -18.61 2.06 -23.60
C ILE A 91 -20.04 2.11 -24.14
N ARG A 92 -20.26 1.45 -25.28
CA ARG A 92 -21.59 1.39 -25.91
C ARG A 92 -22.47 0.38 -25.20
N ARG A 93 -23.68 0.79 -24.81
CA ARG A 93 -24.66 -0.10 -24.19
C ARG A 93 -25.30 -1.05 -25.21
N GLY A 94 -25.66 -2.25 -24.77
CA GLY A 94 -26.39 -3.25 -25.55
C GLY A 94 -25.52 -4.09 -26.49
N VAL A 95 -24.26 -3.70 -26.73
CA VAL A 95 -23.30 -4.39 -27.59
C VAL A 95 -22.09 -4.88 -26.79
N TRP A 96 -21.46 -5.96 -27.26
CA TRP A 96 -20.18 -6.42 -26.70
C TRP A 96 -19.09 -5.42 -27.08
N THR A 97 -18.45 -4.83 -26.06
CA THR A 97 -17.37 -3.86 -26.24
C THR A 97 -16.11 -4.37 -25.54
N ARG A 98 -15.00 -4.38 -26.29
CA ARG A 98 -13.69 -4.77 -25.77
C ARG A 98 -13.00 -3.56 -25.12
N ILE A 99 -12.81 -3.60 -23.81
CA ILE A 99 -12.23 -2.52 -23.01
C ILE A 99 -11.09 -3.03 -22.13
N ARG A 100 -10.27 -2.14 -21.57
CA ARG A 100 -9.24 -2.55 -20.61
C ARG A 100 -9.88 -2.97 -19.29
N ARG A 101 -9.33 -3.99 -18.64
CA ARG A 101 -9.84 -4.59 -17.39
C ARG A 101 -10.08 -3.56 -16.29
N LYS A 102 -9.19 -2.58 -16.12
CA LYS A 102 -9.38 -1.49 -15.14
C LYS A 102 -10.70 -0.73 -15.28
N PHE A 103 -11.20 -0.56 -16.51
CA PHE A 103 -12.48 0.12 -16.73
C PHE A 103 -13.66 -0.78 -16.40
N ALA A 104 -13.54 -2.09 -16.67
CA ALA A 104 -14.55 -3.07 -16.25
C ALA A 104 -14.64 -3.15 -14.72
N LEU A 105 -13.51 -3.26 -14.02
CA LEU A 105 -13.47 -3.29 -12.56
C LEU A 105 -14.06 -2.04 -11.93
N LEU A 106 -13.87 -0.87 -12.54
CA LEU A 106 -14.49 0.37 -12.06
C LEU A 106 -16.01 0.31 -12.17
N LEU A 107 -16.56 -0.26 -13.25
CA LEU A 107 -18.01 -0.43 -13.39
C LEU A 107 -18.56 -1.36 -12.30
N ASP A 108 -17.91 -2.50 -12.08
CA ASP A 108 -18.32 -3.45 -11.03
C ASP A 108 -18.22 -2.82 -9.64
N GLN A 109 -17.13 -2.08 -9.36
CA GLN A 109 -16.96 -1.40 -8.09
C GLN A 109 -18.01 -0.29 -7.88
N SER A 110 -18.40 0.42 -8.95
CA SER A 110 -19.46 1.43 -8.89
C SER A 110 -20.79 0.79 -8.52
N GLU A 111 -21.14 -0.34 -9.13
CA GLU A 111 -22.39 -1.05 -8.81
C GLU A 111 -22.40 -1.55 -7.37
N ILE A 112 -21.28 -2.13 -6.90
CA ILE A 112 -21.14 -2.58 -5.51
C ILE A 112 -21.27 -1.40 -4.54
N GLN A 113 -20.71 -0.24 -4.88
CA GLN A 113 -20.83 0.96 -4.06
C GLN A 113 -22.29 1.42 -3.98
N ASP A 114 -22.99 1.50 -5.11
CA ASP A 114 -24.40 1.88 -5.17
C ASP A 114 -25.28 0.95 -4.34
N LEU A 115 -25.03 -0.37 -4.41
CA LEU A 115 -25.72 -1.37 -3.59
C LEU A 115 -25.51 -1.14 -2.09
N ARG A 116 -24.24 -0.98 -1.67
CA ARG A 116 -23.92 -0.70 -0.26
C ARG A 116 -24.53 0.59 0.24
N THR A 117 -24.61 1.61 -0.62
CA THR A 117 -25.28 2.87 -0.30
C THR A 117 -26.79 2.67 -0.11
N ALA A 118 -27.44 1.89 -0.97
CA ALA A 118 -28.86 1.57 -0.82
C ALA A 118 -29.15 0.84 0.49
N GLU A 119 -28.35 -0.18 0.83
CA GLU A 119 -28.46 -0.92 2.11
C GLU A 119 -28.29 0.00 3.32
N LEU A 120 -27.32 0.92 3.27
CA LEU A 120 -27.09 1.89 4.33
C LEU A 120 -28.29 2.83 4.51
N MET A 121 -28.85 3.32 3.40
CA MET A 121 -30.01 4.21 3.42
C MET A 121 -31.24 3.51 4.00
N GLU A 122 -31.48 2.25 3.61
CA GLU A 122 -32.59 1.46 4.16
C GLU A 122 -32.44 1.25 5.67
N ARG A 123 -31.24 0.90 6.12
CA ARG A 123 -30.95 0.72 7.55
C ARG A 123 -31.19 2.00 8.34
N GLU A 124 -30.72 3.14 7.84
CA GLU A 124 -30.87 4.42 8.54
C GLU A 124 -32.33 4.91 8.51
N ALA A 125 -33.05 4.70 7.40
CA ALA A 125 -34.47 4.98 7.31
C ALA A 125 -35.29 4.17 8.33
N GLY A 126 -34.97 2.88 8.49
CA GLY A 126 -35.59 2.02 9.50
C GLY A 126 -35.33 2.52 10.92
N ARG A 127 -34.06 2.85 11.23
CA ARG A 127 -33.67 3.42 12.53
C ARG A 127 -34.42 4.72 12.82
N PHE A 128 -34.47 5.63 11.86
CA PHE A 128 -35.16 6.90 12.02
C PHE A 128 -36.66 6.70 12.25
N ALA A 129 -37.30 5.81 11.50
CA ALA A 129 -38.72 5.50 11.70
C ALA A 129 -39.00 4.92 13.09
N ASP A 130 -38.10 4.09 13.63
CA ASP A 130 -38.20 3.58 15.00
C ASP A 130 -38.01 4.66 16.05
N GLU A 131 -37.01 5.54 15.87
CA GLU A 131 -36.74 6.66 16.76
C GLU A 131 -37.90 7.69 16.77
N SER A 132 -38.46 8.02 15.61
CA SER A 132 -39.64 8.89 15.51
C SER A 132 -40.84 8.26 16.21
N ARG A 133 -41.14 6.97 15.95
CA ARG A 133 -42.23 6.27 16.64
C ARG A 133 -42.08 6.25 18.15
N ARG A 134 -40.86 6.15 18.68
CA ARG A 134 -40.60 6.20 20.13
C ARG A 134 -40.75 7.60 20.73
N ARG A 135 -40.62 8.65 19.92
CA ARG A 135 -40.71 10.05 20.37
C ARG A 135 -42.14 10.59 20.34
N ASP A 136 -43.01 10.01 19.52
CA ASP A 136 -44.42 10.38 19.37
C ASP A 136 -45.37 9.66 20.36
N VAL A 137 -44.83 8.82 21.27
CA VAL A 137 -45.56 8.14 22.37
C VAL A 137 -45.13 8.73 23.71
#